data_AF-A0A538PCG2-F1
#
_entry.id   AF-A0A538PCG2-F1
#
_cell.length_a   1.000
_cell.length_b   1.000
_cell.length_c   1.000
_cell.angle_alpha   90.00
_cell.angle_beta   90.00
_cell.angle_gamma   90.00
#
_symmetry.space_group_name_H-M   'P 1'
#
loop_
_entity.id
_entity.type
_entity.pdbx_description
1 polymer ?
#
loop_
_entity_poly.entity_id
_entity_poly.type
_entity_poly.pdbx_seq_one_letter_code
_entity_poly.pdbx_strand_id
1 'polypeptide(L)'
;MQKIRDAISLLLYENNRLKEENAKLRKENQQLRRLLAEKAGTNRIALPTANPAGGVQTNGVNSGTDSPLTYWFSTGSGQRHNSRCRYYKVTEGRPCGPDEGKACKLCGD
;
A
#
# COMPACT_ATOMS: atom_id res chain seq x y z
N MET A 1 23.37 26.38 -23.19
CA MET A 1 21.97 26.20 -23.62
C MET A 1 21.69 24.87 -24.33
N GLN A 2 22.57 24.35 -25.21
CA GLN A 2 22.32 23.08 -25.92
C GLN A 2 22.15 21.86 -24.99
N LYS A 3 23.08 21.66 -24.05
CA LYS A 3 23.03 20.55 -23.08
C LYS A 3 21.73 20.47 -22.27
N ILE A 4 21.13 21.62 -21.94
CA ILE A 4 19.87 21.70 -21.19
C ILE A 4 18.70 21.24 -22.08
N ARG A 5 18.69 21.64 -23.36
CA ARG A 5 17.69 21.15 -24.32
C ARG A 5 17.79 19.65 -24.53
N ASP A 6 19.00 19.13 -24.66
CA ASP A 6 19.23 17.68 -24.84
C ASP A 6 18.77 16.89 -23.61
N ALA A 7 19.06 17.40 -22.40
CA ALA A 7 18.59 16.80 -21.15
C ALA A 7 17.06 16.81 -21.03
N ILE A 8 16.39 17.90 -21.42
CA ILE A 8 14.91 17.97 -21.43
C ILE A 8 14.34 16.95 -22.41
N SER A 9 14.90 16.83 -23.61
CA SER A 9 14.45 15.85 -24.62
C SER A 9 14.57 14.42 -24.11
N LEU A 10 15.68 14.09 -23.44
CA LEU A 10 15.88 12.76 -22.85
C LEU A 10 14.86 12.49 -21.74
N LEU A 11 14.64 13.47 -20.87
CA LEU A 11 13.69 13.35 -19.76
C LEU A 11 12.25 13.15 -20.27
N LEU A 12 11.88 13.84 -21.34
CA LEU A 12 10.57 13.67 -21.98
C LEU A 12 10.41 12.29 -22.60
N TYR A 13 11.44 11.80 -23.29
CA TYR A 13 11.46 10.45 -23.84
C TYR A 13 11.27 9.40 -22.74
N GLU A 14 12.03 9.50 -21.66
CA GLU A 14 11.96 8.56 -20.55
C GLU A 14 10.61 8.62 -19.82
N ASN A 15 10.05 9.81 -19.63
CA ASN A 15 8.70 9.96 -19.06
C ASN A 15 7.62 9.30 -19.92
N ASN A 16 7.71 9.41 -21.25
CA ASN A 16 6.76 8.74 -22.13
C ASN A 16 6.90 7.22 -22.05
N ARG A 17 8.14 6.70 -22.07
CA ARG A 17 8.41 5.27 -21.90
C ARG A 17 7.85 4.74 -20.57
N LEU A 18 8.10 5.45 -19.46
CA LEU A 18 7.60 5.07 -18.14
C LEU A 18 6.08 5.11 -18.04
N LYS A 19 5.41 6.04 -18.76
CA LYS A 19 3.95 6.09 -18.83
C LYS A 19 3.38 4.89 -19.56
N GLU A 20 3.98 4.49 -20.67
CA GLU A 20 3.57 3.31 -21.44
C GLU A 20 3.72 2.02 -20.60
N GLU A 21 4.85 1.85 -19.93
CA GLU A 21 5.10 0.70 -19.06
C GLU A 21 4.10 0.65 -17.89
N ASN A 22 3.85 1.80 -17.24
CA ASN A 22 2.82 1.89 -16.19
C ASN A 22 1.42 1.53 -16.70
N ALA A 23 1.07 1.96 -17.91
CA ALA A 23 -0.22 1.62 -18.51
C ALA A 23 -0.34 0.11 -18.74
N LYS A 24 0.72 -0.54 -19.23
CA LYS A 24 0.80 -1.99 -19.43
C LYS A 24 0.66 -2.74 -18.10
N LEU A 25 1.47 -2.38 -17.10
CA LEU A 25 1.44 -3.01 -15.79
C LEU A 25 0.10 -2.85 -15.08
N ARG A 26 -0.57 -1.70 -15.23
CA ARG A 26 -1.92 -1.49 -14.69
C ARG A 26 -2.95 -2.41 -15.34
N LYS A 27 -2.87 -2.61 -16.66
CA LYS A 27 -3.74 -3.53 -17.39
C LYS A 27 -3.55 -4.97 -16.94
N GLU A 28 -2.30 -5.42 -16.83
CA GLU A 28 -1.96 -6.76 -16.34
C GLU A 28 -2.46 -6.97 -14.91
N ASN A 29 -2.20 -6.01 -14.00
CA ASN A 29 -2.71 -6.06 -12.64
C ASN A 29 -4.24 -6.13 -12.58
N GLN A 30 -4.95 -5.38 -13.44
CA GLN A 30 -6.40 -5.45 -13.52
C GLN A 30 -6.89 -6.82 -14.01
N GLN A 31 -6.17 -7.45 -14.94
CA GLN A 31 -6.49 -8.80 -15.43
C GLN A 31 -6.25 -9.85 -14.34
N LEU A 32 -5.12 -9.79 -13.63
CA LEU A 32 -4.83 -10.69 -12.51
C LEU A 32 -5.88 -10.57 -11.41
N ARG A 33 -6.28 -9.35 -11.04
CA ARG A 33 -7.36 -9.13 -10.06
C ARG A 33 -8.69 -9.73 -10.52
N ARG A 34 -9.01 -9.69 -11.81
CA ARG A 34 -10.20 -10.35 -12.38
C ARG A 34 -10.12 -11.87 -12.27
N LEU A 35 -9.00 -12.47 -12.69
CA LEU A 35 -8.79 -13.92 -12.60
C LEU A 35 -8.85 -14.43 -11.15
N LEU A 36 -8.28 -13.67 -10.21
CA LEU A 36 -8.36 -13.98 -8.78
C LEU A 36 -9.80 -13.90 -8.26
N ALA A 37 -10.59 -12.91 -8.69
CA ALA A 37 -12.01 -12.82 -8.33
C ALA A 37 -12.82 -13.99 -8.88
N GLU A 38 -12.55 -14.41 -10.13
CA GLU A 38 -13.18 -15.57 -10.76
C GLU A 38 -12.82 -16.88 -10.05
N LYS A 39 -11.53 -17.09 -9.74
CA LYS A 39 -11.06 -18.26 -8.99
C LYS A 39 -11.54 -18.27 -7.53
N ALA A 40 -11.76 -17.11 -6.93
CA ALA A 40 -12.40 -17.01 -5.63
C ALA A 40 -13.91 -17.33 -5.69
N GLY A 41 -14.55 -17.17 -6.85
CA GLY A 41 -15.95 -17.54 -7.08
C GLY A 41 -16.19 -19.05 -7.17
N THR A 42 -15.21 -19.83 -7.64
CA THR A 42 -15.32 -21.31 -7.72
C THR A 42 -15.06 -22.03 -6.40
N ASN A 43 -14.65 -21.32 -5.34
CA ASN A 43 -14.39 -21.90 -4.02
C ASN A 43 -15.24 -21.26 -2.90
N ARG A 44 -16.50 -20.92 -3.20
CA ARG A 44 -17.43 -20.38 -2.19
C ARG A 44 -18.65 -21.27 -2.02
N ILE A 45 -18.69 -21.94 -0.87
CA ILE A 45 -19.94 -22.25 -0.16
C ILE A 45 -20.75 -20.95 -0.09
N ALA A 46 -21.97 -21.00 -0.59
CA ALA A 46 -22.86 -19.87 -0.74
C ALA A 46 -23.18 -19.21 0.62
N LEU A 47 -23.10 -17.88 0.67
CA LEU A 47 -23.86 -17.08 1.62
C LEU A 47 -24.70 -16.10 0.81
N PRO A 48 -26.04 -16.09 0.96
CA PRO A 48 -26.86 -15.11 0.28
C PRO A 48 -26.75 -13.78 1.03
N THR A 49 -26.76 -12.67 0.29
CA THR A 49 -27.71 -11.56 0.51
C THR A 49 -27.30 -10.38 -0.36
N ALA A 50 -28.23 -9.94 -1.20
CA ALA A 50 -28.14 -8.71 -1.96
C ALA A 50 -28.53 -7.50 -1.10
N ASN A 51 -27.67 -6.46 -1.13
CA ASN A 51 -27.91 -5.00 -1.07
C ASN A 51 -28.72 -4.36 0.09
N PRO A 52 -28.67 -3.01 0.25
CA PRO A 52 -27.53 -2.08 0.18
C PRO A 52 -27.39 -1.22 1.47
N ALA A 53 -26.20 -0.65 1.65
CA ALA A 53 -25.88 0.55 2.44
C ALA A 53 -26.32 0.65 3.92
N GLY A 54 -25.30 0.78 4.79
CA GLY A 54 -25.39 1.61 6.01
C GLY A 54 -25.65 0.85 7.31
N GLY A 55 -24.70 0.02 7.75
CA GLY A 55 -24.80 -0.74 9.00
C GLY A 55 -23.74 -0.35 10.02
N VAL A 56 -24.22 0.30 11.08
CA VAL A 56 -23.51 0.66 12.32
C VAL A 56 -23.59 -0.51 13.33
N GLN A 57 -22.47 -0.77 14.01
CA GLN A 57 -22.26 -1.42 15.32
C GLN A 57 -22.68 -2.88 15.59
N THR A 58 -21.69 -3.69 16.02
CA THR A 58 -21.79 -4.56 17.21
C THR A 58 -20.46 -4.60 17.99
N ASN A 59 -20.51 -4.31 19.30
CA ASN A 59 -19.53 -4.69 20.33
C ASN A 59 -19.71 -6.20 20.61
N GLY A 60 -18.73 -7.06 20.90
CA GLY A 60 -17.29 -6.92 21.13
C GLY A 60 -16.83 -8.02 22.11
N VAL A 61 -15.87 -8.86 21.69
CA VAL A 61 -14.78 -9.53 22.46
C VAL A 61 -13.69 -9.91 21.43
N ASN A 62 -12.86 -8.96 20.97
CA ASN A 62 -11.46 -8.65 21.36
C ASN A 62 -10.39 -9.61 20.76
N SER A 63 -9.43 -9.23 19.90
CA SER A 63 -9.07 -7.99 19.18
C SER A 63 -7.99 -8.41 18.14
N GLY A 64 -7.93 -7.99 16.89
CA GLY A 64 -8.75 -7.14 16.04
C GLY A 64 -8.28 -7.40 14.61
N THR A 65 -9.20 -7.31 13.67
CA THR A 65 -8.93 -7.37 12.23
C THR A 65 -8.04 -6.19 11.83
N ASP A 66 -6.72 -6.35 11.89
CA ASP A 66 -5.81 -5.34 11.40
C ASP A 66 -5.90 -5.30 9.88
N SER A 67 -6.43 -4.19 9.37
CA SER A 67 -6.00 -3.73 8.06
C SER A 67 -4.47 -3.75 8.07
N PRO A 68 -3.77 -4.28 7.06
CA PRO A 68 -2.32 -4.42 7.11
C PRO A 68 -1.67 -3.08 7.44
N LEU A 69 -1.16 -2.97 8.68
CA LEU A 69 -0.50 -1.76 9.16
C LEU A 69 0.72 -1.53 8.27
N THR A 70 0.88 -0.31 7.81
CA THR A 70 2.09 0.08 7.08
C THR A 70 3.09 0.63 8.08
N TYR A 71 4.36 0.28 7.91
CA TYR A 71 5.41 0.66 8.85
C TYR A 71 6.39 1.65 8.23
N TRP A 72 6.87 2.58 9.05
CA TRP A 72 7.88 3.58 8.71
C TRP A 72 9.07 3.45 9.64
N PHE A 73 10.27 3.29 9.07
CA PHE A 73 11.52 3.19 9.80
C PHE A 73 12.25 4.53 9.77
N SER A 74 12.42 5.13 10.94
CA SER A 74 13.14 6.39 11.14
C SER A 74 14.65 6.12 11.18
N THR A 75 15.41 6.61 10.20
CA THR A 75 16.86 6.36 10.10
C THR A 75 17.66 7.08 11.18
N GLY A 76 17.19 8.24 11.67
CA GLY A 76 17.86 9.00 12.73
C GLY A 76 17.73 8.37 14.12
N SER A 77 16.61 7.70 14.42
CA SER A 77 16.33 7.11 15.75
C SER A 77 16.39 5.58 15.78
N GLY A 78 16.45 4.93 14.63
CA GLY A 78 16.43 3.47 14.49
C GLY A 78 15.09 2.83 14.89
N GLN A 79 14.01 3.61 14.94
CA GLN A 79 12.70 3.16 15.40
C GLN A 79 11.71 2.91 14.26
N ARG A 80 10.89 1.87 14.42
CA ARG A 80 9.76 1.51 13.56
C ARG A 80 8.47 2.06 14.14
N HIS A 81 7.74 2.78 13.30
CA HIS A 81 6.43 3.35 13.61
C HIS A 81 5.35 2.70 12.72
N ASN A 82 4.24 2.27 13.31
CA ASN A 82 3.07 1.84 12.53
C ASN A 82 2.26 3.04 12.02
N SER A 83 1.34 2.83 11.08
CA SER A 83 0.51 3.90 10.48
C SER A 83 -0.42 4.62 11.46
N ARG A 84 -0.56 4.12 12.69
CA ARG A 84 -1.34 4.73 13.77
C ARG A 84 -0.48 5.60 14.69
N CYS A 85 0.84 5.56 14.54
CA CYS A 85 1.78 6.34 15.33
C CYS A 85 1.78 7.81 14.91
N ARG A 86 1.84 8.72 15.89
CA ARG A 86 2.05 10.15 15.66
C ARG A 86 3.34 10.48 14.89
N TYR A 87 4.37 9.63 15.01
CA TYR A 87 5.68 9.82 14.37
C TYR A 87 5.80 9.09 13.02
N TYR A 88 4.73 8.47 12.53
CA TYR A 88 4.73 7.82 11.22
C TYR A 88 4.95 8.84 10.10
N LYS A 89 6.00 8.65 9.29
CA LYS A 89 6.41 9.56 8.20
C LYS A 89 6.71 11.01 8.62
N VAL A 90 6.92 11.26 9.90
CA VAL A 90 7.29 12.60 10.39
C VAL A 90 8.79 12.83 10.27
N THR A 91 9.57 11.81 10.59
CA THR A 91 11.03 11.84 10.56
C THR A 91 11.57 11.21 9.28
N GLU A 92 12.74 11.69 8.84
CA GLU A 92 13.51 11.09 7.75
C GLU A 92 13.66 9.57 7.94
N GLY A 93 13.37 8.84 6.88
CA GLY A 93 13.19 7.39 6.98
C GLY A 93 12.74 6.74 5.69
N ARG A 94 12.31 5.48 5.81
CA ARG A 94 11.83 4.68 4.69
C ARG A 94 10.64 3.80 5.09
N PRO A 95 9.78 3.38 4.14
CA PRO A 95 8.83 2.33 4.41
C PRO A 95 9.58 1.04 4.76
N CYS A 96 9.06 0.29 5.73
CA CYS A 96 9.72 -0.88 6.29
C CYS A 96 8.74 -2.03 6.55
N GLY A 97 9.28 -3.22 6.78
CA GLY A 97 8.53 -4.41 7.19
C GLY A 97 8.21 -4.43 8.70
N PRO A 98 7.28 -5.31 9.14
CA PRO A 98 6.94 -5.49 10.55
C PRO A 98 8.11 -5.99 11.40
N ASP A 99 9.08 -6.68 10.81
CA ASP A 99 10.23 -7.26 11.52
C ASP A 99 11.50 -6.38 11.43
N GLU A 100 11.40 -5.21 10.80
CA GLU A 100 12.57 -4.36 10.60
C GLU A 100 12.78 -3.38 11.76
N GLY A 101 14.01 -3.35 12.28
CA GLY A 101 14.43 -2.36 13.27
C GLY A 101 13.76 -2.52 14.64
N LYS A 102 13.89 -1.48 15.48
CA LYS A 102 13.35 -1.48 16.84
C LYS A 102 11.92 -0.92 16.85
N ALA A 103 10.97 -1.66 17.41
CA ALA A 103 9.61 -1.17 17.58
C ALA A 103 9.59 0.11 18.46
N CYS A 104 8.83 1.13 18.05
CA CYS A 104 8.67 2.34 18.82
C CYS A 104 7.91 2.05 20.12
N LYS A 105 8.37 2.58 21.27
CA LYS A 105 7.70 2.32 22.56
C LYS A 105 6.24 2.81 22.66
N LEU A 106 5.81 3.70 21.76
CA LEU A 106 4.47 4.29 21.76
C LEU A 106 3.48 3.57 20.82
N CYS A 107 3.99 2.82 19.84
CA CYS A 107 3.17 2.20 18.78
C CYS A 107 3.71 0.83 18.32
N GLY A 108 4.70 0.32 19.04
CA GLY A 108 5.28 -0.98 18.81
C GLY A 108 4.42 -1.99 19.53
N ASP A 109 3.67 -2.74 18.76
CA ASP A 109 3.24 -4.07 19.16
C ASP A 109 4.44 -5.03 19.11
#